data_AF-A0A971QN17-F1
#
_entry.id   AF-A0A971QN17-F1
#
_cell.length_a   1.000
_cell.length_b   1.000
_cell.length_c   1.000
_cell.angle_alpha   90.00
_cell.angle_beta   90.00
_cell.angle_gamma   90.00
#
_symmetry.space_group_name_H-M   'P 1'
#
loop_
_entity.id
_entity.type
_entity.pdbx_description
1 polymer ?
#
loop_
_entity_poly.entity_id
_entity_poly.type
_entity_poly.pdbx_seq_one_letter_code
_entity_poly.pdbx_strand_id
1 'polypeptide(L)'
;MREIKQVKADLQSALSLVADDSFREFGFQRRKGSFEYVFKGDDVTHTIMFGADYFPKYEKSAEICIHPWLRVKMPAVTEMALRLVGGNKMLLANATDLVVAQPVEFGAPKEVHERWFATGEEEIKQCVQRIVPYIESLGLPLLKSLSNPQDLIAACAKDDERLMKQMHWYVYVAAALALSGEYESACNLLEEKYAPGIRRRYAVVFENLRSMQ
;
A
#
# COMPACT_ATOMS: atom_id res chain seq x y z
N MET A 1 3.13 34.88 1.45
CA MET A 1 3.25 33.46 1.81
C MET A 1 2.12 32.73 1.11
N ARG A 2 2.39 31.64 0.41
CA ARG A 2 1.35 30.89 -0.31
C ARG A 2 0.47 30.14 0.68
N GLU A 3 -0.79 29.91 0.31
CA GLU A 3 -1.72 29.13 1.12
C GLU A 3 -1.70 27.65 0.72
N ILE A 4 -2.07 26.76 1.65
CA ILE A 4 -2.19 25.31 1.38
C ILE A 4 -3.06 25.03 0.15
N LYS A 5 -4.13 25.82 -0.06
CA LYS A 5 -5.02 25.69 -1.21
C LYS A 5 -4.28 25.92 -2.54
N GLN A 6 -3.36 26.89 -2.58
CA GLN A 6 -2.57 27.20 -3.77
C GLN A 6 -1.57 26.06 -4.03
N VAL A 7 -0.83 25.62 -3.00
CA VAL A 7 0.13 24.51 -3.11
C VAL A 7 -0.56 23.20 -3.55
N LYS A 8 -1.78 22.94 -3.08
CA LYS A 8 -2.61 21.82 -3.53
C LYS A 8 -3.00 21.93 -5.00
N ALA A 9 -3.40 23.11 -5.46
CA ALA A 9 -3.78 23.34 -6.85
C ALA A 9 -2.58 23.14 -7.80
N ASP A 10 -1.39 23.58 -7.38
CA ASP A 10 -0.15 23.33 -8.12
C ASP A 10 0.14 21.83 -8.23
N LEU A 11 0.07 21.09 -7.12
CA LEU A 11 0.29 19.64 -7.15
C LEU A 11 -0.74 18.96 -8.07
N GLN A 12 -2.02 19.32 -8.00
CA GLN A 12 -3.05 18.78 -8.90
C GLN A 12 -2.74 19.07 -10.37
N SER A 13 -2.22 20.26 -10.67
CA SER A 13 -1.84 20.68 -12.02
C SER A 13 -0.60 19.94 -12.50
N ALA A 14 0.44 19.83 -11.66
CA ALA A 14 1.65 19.06 -11.92
C ALA A 14 1.34 17.58 -12.20
N LEU A 15 0.48 16.96 -11.40
CA LEU A 15 0.00 15.60 -11.64
C LEU A 15 -0.69 15.47 -13.00
N SER A 16 -1.55 16.44 -13.33
CA SER A 16 -2.26 16.44 -14.62
C SER A 16 -1.33 16.57 -15.82
N LEU A 17 -0.26 17.36 -15.69
CA LEU A 17 0.67 17.65 -16.78
C LEU A 17 1.74 16.57 -16.96
N VAL A 18 2.06 15.82 -15.92
CA VAL A 18 3.23 14.94 -15.90
C VAL A 18 2.87 13.48 -15.72
N ALA A 19 1.94 13.16 -14.81
CA ALA A 19 1.70 11.80 -14.36
C ALA A 19 0.47 11.14 -14.99
N ASP A 20 -0.53 11.94 -15.41
CA ASP A 20 -1.80 11.41 -15.95
C ASP A 20 -1.62 10.54 -17.20
N ASP A 21 -0.77 10.94 -18.14
CA ASP A 21 -0.57 10.16 -19.37
C ASP A 21 0.28 8.91 -19.09
N SER A 22 1.39 9.06 -18.37
CA SER A 22 2.25 7.95 -17.92
C SER A 22 1.46 6.83 -17.25
N PHE A 23 0.70 7.15 -16.19
CA PHE A 23 -0.02 6.11 -15.46
C PHE A 23 -1.22 5.56 -16.21
N ARG A 24 -1.79 6.30 -17.17
CA ARG A 24 -2.84 5.80 -18.06
C ARG A 24 -2.35 4.68 -18.97
N GLU A 25 -1.08 4.72 -19.41
CA GLU A 25 -0.47 3.63 -20.18
C GLU A 25 -0.44 2.31 -19.39
N PHE A 26 -0.43 2.39 -18.07
CA PHE A 26 -0.50 1.24 -17.16
C PHE A 26 -1.92 0.92 -16.66
N GLY A 27 -2.94 1.56 -17.25
CA GLY A 27 -4.35 1.32 -16.92
C GLY A 27 -4.86 2.04 -15.67
N PHE A 28 -4.05 2.89 -15.04
CA PHE A 28 -4.49 3.68 -13.90
C PHE A 28 -5.26 4.92 -14.37
N GLN A 29 -6.29 5.29 -13.60
CA GLN A 29 -7.10 6.47 -13.84
C GLN A 29 -7.15 7.36 -12.60
N ARG A 30 -7.11 8.68 -12.82
CA ARG A 30 -7.27 9.67 -11.75
C ARG A 30 -8.49 10.53 -12.04
N ARG A 31 -9.33 10.72 -11.01
CA ARG A 31 -10.43 11.69 -11.08
C ARG A 31 -9.86 13.11 -11.00
N LYS A 32 -10.47 14.07 -11.72
CA LYS A 32 -10.07 15.48 -11.65
C LYS A 32 -10.03 15.96 -10.19
N GLY A 33 -8.91 16.55 -9.78
CA GLY A 33 -8.67 17.04 -8.42
C GLY A 33 -8.30 15.97 -7.39
N SER A 34 -8.28 14.68 -7.76
CA SER A 34 -7.76 13.61 -6.89
C SER A 34 -6.23 13.63 -6.86
N PHE A 35 -5.67 13.09 -5.78
CA PHE A 35 -4.25 12.73 -5.65
C PHE A 35 -4.01 11.22 -5.81
N GLU A 36 -5.07 10.47 -6.13
CA GLU A 36 -5.08 9.02 -6.23
C GLU A 36 -5.29 8.57 -7.68
N TYR A 37 -4.36 7.76 -8.16
CA TYR A 37 -4.48 6.99 -9.38
C TYR A 37 -4.94 5.58 -9.02
N VAL A 38 -5.99 5.11 -9.67
CA VAL A 38 -6.63 3.83 -9.34
C VAL A 38 -6.66 2.94 -10.58
N PHE A 39 -6.16 1.72 -10.42
CA PHE A 39 -6.37 0.61 -11.33
C PHE A 39 -7.36 -0.37 -10.68
N LYS A 40 -8.34 -0.84 -11.46
CA LYS A 40 -9.32 -1.83 -11.02
C LYS A 40 -9.18 -3.08 -11.87
N GLY A 41 -8.71 -4.16 -11.24
CA GLY A 41 -8.85 -5.51 -11.77
C GLY A 41 -10.11 -6.18 -11.23
N ASP A 42 -10.27 -7.47 -11.52
CA ASP A 42 -11.45 -8.24 -11.13
C ASP A 42 -11.53 -8.42 -9.60
N ASP A 43 -10.45 -8.91 -8.98
CA ASP A 43 -10.40 -9.18 -7.53
C ASP A 43 -9.50 -8.21 -6.75
N VAL A 44 -8.94 -7.22 -7.44
CA VAL A 44 -7.94 -6.32 -6.87
C VAL A 44 -8.16 -4.88 -7.30
N THR A 45 -7.89 -3.95 -6.39
CA THR A 45 -7.72 -2.53 -6.72
C THR A 45 -6.33 -2.11 -6.28
N HIS A 46 -5.57 -1.52 -7.21
CA HIS A 46 -4.30 -0.89 -6.93
C HIS A 46 -4.49 0.62 -6.90
N THR A 47 -3.91 1.27 -5.91
CA THR A 47 -3.92 2.73 -5.80
C THR A 47 -2.52 3.26 -5.61
N ILE A 48 -2.14 4.24 -6.42
CA ILE A 48 -0.98 5.09 -6.20
C ILE A 48 -1.51 6.42 -5.67
N MET A 49 -1.21 6.72 -4.40
CA MET A 49 -1.62 7.95 -3.75
C MET A 49 -0.42 8.89 -3.62
N PHE A 50 -0.53 10.11 -4.13
CA PHE A 50 0.41 11.19 -3.87
C PHE A 50 0.08 11.85 -2.53
N GLY A 51 0.50 11.21 -1.43
CA GLY A 51 0.42 11.81 -0.10
C GLY A 51 1.36 13.02 0.00
N ALA A 52 0.99 14.00 0.81
CA ALA A 52 1.86 15.16 1.01
C ALA A 52 1.65 15.83 2.38
N ASP A 53 2.75 16.29 2.95
CA ASP A 53 2.78 17.26 4.04
C ASP A 53 2.91 18.67 3.44
N TYR A 54 2.07 19.60 3.89
CA TYR A 54 2.12 21.00 3.48
C TYR A 54 2.78 21.85 4.55
N PHE A 55 3.73 22.70 4.16
CA PHE A 55 4.56 23.51 5.06
C PHE A 55 5.15 22.68 6.21
N PRO A 56 5.92 21.61 5.90
CA PRO A 56 6.41 20.68 6.91
C PRO A 56 7.28 21.40 7.95
N LYS A 57 6.93 21.25 9.24
CA LYS A 57 7.69 21.89 10.35
C LYS A 57 9.15 21.45 10.42
N TYR A 58 9.44 20.25 9.91
CA TYR A 58 10.76 19.63 9.91
C TYR A 58 11.62 20.08 8.72
N GLU A 59 11.07 20.79 7.73
CA GLU A 59 11.81 21.39 6.62
C GLU A 59 11.19 22.73 6.27
N LYS A 60 11.60 23.79 6.98
CA LYS A 60 10.97 25.11 6.92
C LYS A 60 11.15 25.81 5.57
N SER A 61 12.09 25.36 4.74
CA SER A 61 12.32 25.91 3.41
C SER A 61 11.34 25.37 2.36
N ALA A 62 10.63 24.28 2.65
CA ALA A 62 9.71 23.62 1.73
C ALA A 62 8.25 24.06 1.93
N GLU A 63 7.52 24.22 0.83
CA GLU A 63 6.05 24.37 0.86
C GLU A 63 5.34 23.01 0.89
N ILE A 64 5.98 21.97 0.37
CA ILE A 64 5.43 20.62 0.32
C ILE A 64 6.53 19.56 0.43
N CYS A 65 6.23 18.47 1.13
CA CYS A 65 6.94 17.20 1.02
C CYS A 65 5.98 16.17 0.44
N ILE A 66 6.22 15.72 -0.78
CA ILE A 66 5.42 14.67 -1.42
C ILE A 66 5.99 13.32 -0.99
N HIS A 67 5.12 12.38 -0.63
CA HIS A 67 5.47 11.02 -0.25
C HIS A 67 4.44 10.05 -0.85
N PRO A 68 4.71 9.44 -2.01
CA PRO A 68 3.77 8.54 -2.66
C PRO A 68 3.57 7.25 -1.86
N TRP A 69 2.35 6.74 -1.88
CA TRP A 69 1.93 5.50 -1.25
C TRP A 69 1.42 4.52 -2.29
N LEU A 70 1.79 3.26 -2.11
CA LEU A 70 1.25 2.11 -2.84
C LEU A 70 0.22 1.43 -1.96
N ARG A 71 -0.96 1.16 -2.52
CA ARG A 71 -2.05 0.49 -1.81
C ARG A 71 -2.64 -0.61 -2.66
N VAL A 72 -2.92 -1.74 -2.02
CA VAL A 72 -3.57 -2.90 -2.63
C VAL A 72 -4.78 -3.25 -1.79
N LYS A 73 -5.93 -3.36 -2.46
CA LYS A 73 -7.19 -3.82 -1.88
C LYS A 73 -7.59 -5.11 -2.57
N MET A 74 -7.84 -6.15 -1.78
CA MET A 74 -8.38 -7.44 -2.22
C MET A 74 -9.62 -7.76 -1.37
N PRO A 75 -10.84 -7.41 -1.84
CA PRO A 75 -12.05 -7.47 -1.01
C PRO A 75 -12.28 -8.81 -0.33
N ALA A 76 -12.16 -9.92 -1.08
CA ALA A 76 -12.33 -11.27 -0.54
C ALA A 76 -11.33 -11.59 0.58
N VAL A 77 -10.07 -11.20 0.41
CA VAL A 77 -9.01 -11.40 1.42
C VAL A 77 -9.30 -10.57 2.66
N THR A 78 -9.66 -9.29 2.49
CA THR A 78 -9.96 -8.41 3.63
C THR A 78 -11.19 -8.84 4.40
N GLU A 79 -12.21 -9.35 3.71
CA GLU A 79 -13.40 -9.90 4.34
C GLU A 79 -13.09 -11.17 5.13
N MET A 80 -12.34 -12.11 4.53
CA MET A 80 -11.90 -13.31 5.21
C MET A 80 -11.03 -12.97 6.42
N ALA A 81 -10.07 -12.04 6.30
CA ALA A 81 -9.24 -11.60 7.41
C ALA A 81 -10.07 -11.00 8.55
N LEU A 82 -11.11 -10.21 8.23
CA LEU A 82 -12.02 -9.66 9.23
C LEU A 82 -12.80 -10.75 9.97
N ARG A 83 -13.24 -11.81 9.27
CA ARG A 83 -13.86 -12.99 9.89
C ARG A 83 -12.87 -13.71 10.80
N LEU A 84 -11.63 -13.93 10.33
CA LEU A 84 -10.58 -14.60 11.11
C LEU A 84 -10.26 -13.86 12.41
N VAL A 85 -10.25 -12.52 12.42
CA VAL A 85 -10.03 -11.75 13.66
C VAL A 85 -11.30 -11.57 14.51
N GLY A 86 -12.40 -12.26 14.18
CA GLY A 86 -13.68 -12.12 14.90
C GLY A 86 -14.24 -10.70 14.87
N GLY A 87 -14.00 -9.96 13.79
CA GLY A 87 -14.41 -8.55 13.66
C GLY A 87 -13.51 -7.53 14.37
N ASN A 88 -12.47 -7.97 15.09
CA ASN A 88 -11.57 -7.05 15.81
C ASN A 88 -10.61 -6.33 14.86
N LYS A 89 -11.02 -5.16 14.38
CA LYS A 89 -10.26 -4.31 13.45
C LYS A 89 -8.88 -3.89 13.97
N MET A 90 -8.67 -3.83 15.29
CA MET A 90 -7.37 -3.46 15.86
C MET A 90 -6.30 -4.51 15.60
N LEU A 91 -6.69 -5.78 15.41
CA LEU A 91 -5.78 -6.86 14.99
C LEU A 91 -5.38 -6.74 13.51
N LEU A 92 -6.09 -5.91 12.75
CA LEU A 92 -5.77 -5.56 11.36
C LEU A 92 -5.19 -4.13 11.24
N ALA A 93 -4.63 -3.60 12.34
CA ALA A 93 -4.11 -2.23 12.42
C ALA A 93 -5.14 -1.15 12.00
N ASN A 94 -6.44 -1.43 12.15
CA ASN A 94 -7.56 -0.63 11.64
C ASN A 94 -7.59 -0.43 10.11
N ALA A 95 -6.75 -1.14 9.36
CA ALA A 95 -6.65 -1.06 7.90
C ALA A 95 -7.51 -2.16 7.24
N THR A 96 -8.81 -2.20 7.55
CA THR A 96 -9.67 -3.36 7.20
C THR A 96 -9.99 -3.52 5.71
N ASP A 97 -9.57 -2.60 4.87
CA ASP A 97 -9.86 -2.57 3.43
C ASP A 97 -8.61 -2.65 2.55
N LEU A 98 -7.42 -2.68 3.15
CA LEU A 98 -6.13 -2.70 2.46
C LEU A 98 -5.30 -3.88 2.95
N VAL A 99 -4.83 -4.70 2.01
CA VAL A 99 -3.86 -5.77 2.29
C VAL A 99 -2.42 -5.26 2.27
N VAL A 100 -2.17 -4.21 1.48
CA VAL A 100 -0.89 -3.47 1.46
C VAL A 100 -1.21 -1.99 1.49
N ALA A 101 -0.50 -1.26 2.36
CA ALA A 101 -0.51 0.19 2.42
C ALA A 101 0.85 0.67 2.92
N GLN A 102 1.72 1.07 2.00
CA GLN A 102 3.10 1.45 2.34
C GLN A 102 3.59 2.61 1.48
N PRO A 103 4.56 3.41 1.96
CA PRO A 103 5.30 4.33 1.13
C PRO A 103 5.99 3.60 -0.03
N VAL A 104 6.09 4.26 -1.19
CA VAL A 104 6.77 3.69 -2.36
C VAL A 104 8.23 3.34 -2.09
N GLU A 105 8.90 4.12 -1.23
CA GLU A 105 10.31 3.93 -0.83
C GLU A 105 10.55 2.58 -0.13
N PHE A 106 9.56 2.01 0.55
CA PHE A 106 9.76 0.73 1.24
C PHE A 106 10.04 -0.42 0.25
N GLY A 107 9.53 -0.32 -0.97
CA GLY A 107 9.79 -1.29 -2.04
C GLY A 107 11.13 -1.10 -2.75
N ALA A 108 11.93 -0.13 -2.32
CA ALA A 108 13.13 0.31 -3.02
C ALA A 108 14.42 0.05 -2.21
N PRO A 109 15.56 -0.21 -2.89
CA PRO A 109 16.87 -0.19 -2.26
C PRO A 109 17.12 1.12 -1.52
N LYS A 110 17.79 1.08 -0.37
CA LYS A 110 18.02 2.27 0.47
C LYS A 110 18.82 3.35 -0.25
N GLU A 111 19.67 2.96 -1.19
CA GLU A 111 20.55 3.82 -1.97
C GLU A 111 19.77 4.75 -2.90
N VAL A 112 18.52 4.41 -3.22
CA VAL A 112 17.65 5.21 -4.09
C VAL A 112 16.52 5.90 -3.32
N HIS A 113 16.52 5.85 -1.99
CA HIS A 113 15.53 6.57 -1.18
C HIS A 113 15.70 8.08 -1.36
N GLU A 114 14.61 8.77 -1.67
CA GLU A 114 14.61 10.20 -1.94
C GLU A 114 13.46 10.86 -1.21
N ARG A 115 13.70 12.05 -0.64
CA ARG A 115 12.64 12.88 -0.07
C ARG A 115 12.30 14.00 -1.06
N TRP A 116 11.04 14.08 -1.46
CA TRP A 116 10.60 15.02 -2.49
C TRP A 116 10.05 16.31 -1.88
N PHE A 117 10.95 17.24 -1.59
CA PHE A 117 10.63 18.60 -1.17
C PHE A 117 10.52 19.56 -2.35
N ALA A 118 9.57 20.49 -2.29
CA ALA A 118 9.44 21.54 -3.28
C ALA A 118 8.88 22.85 -2.69
N THR A 119 9.25 23.95 -3.33
CA THR A 119 8.74 25.30 -3.09
C THR A 119 8.36 25.98 -4.40
N GLY A 120 7.13 26.47 -4.50
CA GLY A 120 6.63 27.06 -5.74
C GLY A 120 6.19 26.03 -6.80
N GLU A 121 5.44 26.50 -7.78
CA GLU A 121 4.79 25.66 -8.80
C GLU A 121 5.78 24.83 -9.62
N GLU A 122 6.88 25.43 -10.05
CA GLU A 122 7.85 24.79 -10.93
C GLU A 122 8.62 23.66 -10.23
N GLU A 123 9.05 23.86 -8.98
CA GLU A 123 9.71 22.78 -8.21
C GLU A 123 8.75 21.64 -7.88
N ILE A 124 7.46 21.94 -7.66
CA ILE A 124 6.43 20.91 -7.46
C ILE A 124 6.30 20.04 -8.72
N LYS A 125 6.27 20.67 -9.90
CA LYS A 125 6.25 19.96 -11.18
C LYS A 125 7.50 19.09 -11.37
N GLN A 126 8.68 19.63 -11.09
CA GLN A 126 9.94 18.88 -11.17
C GLN A 126 9.99 17.71 -10.18
N CYS A 127 9.43 17.86 -8.98
CA CYS A 127 9.26 16.75 -8.05
C CYS A 127 8.38 15.64 -8.63
N VAL A 128 7.23 15.99 -9.21
CA VAL A 128 6.37 14.98 -9.87
C VAL A 128 7.11 14.30 -11.02
N GLN A 129 7.89 15.04 -11.82
CA GLN A 129 8.71 14.48 -12.90
C GLN A 129 9.76 13.46 -12.43
N ARG A 130 10.28 13.60 -11.20
CA ARG A 130 11.18 12.61 -10.60
C ARG A 130 10.43 11.42 -9.99
N ILE A 131 9.28 11.69 -9.36
CA ILE A 131 8.46 10.67 -8.72
C ILE A 131 7.87 9.67 -9.73
N VAL A 132 7.45 10.13 -10.91
CA VAL A 132 6.79 9.25 -11.90
C VAL A 132 7.70 8.10 -12.34
N PRO A 133 8.93 8.32 -12.84
CA PRO A 133 9.86 7.24 -13.17
C PRO A 133 10.21 6.34 -11.99
N TYR A 134 10.25 6.90 -10.77
CA TYR A 134 10.47 6.12 -9.56
C TYR A 134 9.35 5.11 -9.32
N ILE A 135 8.10 5.57 -9.41
CA ILE A 135 6.93 4.69 -9.27
C ILE A 135 6.87 3.69 -10.42
N GLU A 136 7.20 4.09 -11.64
CA GLU A 136 7.20 3.18 -12.79
C GLU A 136 8.21 2.05 -12.66
N SER A 137 9.42 2.34 -12.19
CA SER A 137 10.50 1.37 -12.06
C SER A 137 10.38 0.47 -10.84
N LEU A 138 9.81 0.96 -9.74
CA LEU A 138 9.80 0.24 -8.45
C LEU A 138 8.39 -0.08 -7.95
N GLY A 139 7.48 0.88 -8.04
CA GLY A 139 6.11 0.74 -7.54
C GLY A 139 5.20 -0.11 -8.41
N LEU A 140 5.18 0.13 -9.72
CA LEU A 140 4.33 -0.61 -10.65
C LEU A 140 4.66 -2.11 -10.71
N PRO A 141 5.94 -2.55 -10.72
CA PRO A 141 6.26 -3.97 -10.66
C PRO A 141 5.76 -4.64 -9.38
N LEU A 142 5.82 -3.96 -8.23
CA LEU A 142 5.28 -4.48 -6.97
C LEU A 142 3.76 -4.65 -7.06
N LEU A 143 3.04 -3.61 -7.49
CA LEU A 143 1.58 -3.66 -7.63
C LEU A 143 1.14 -4.78 -8.58
N LYS A 144 1.79 -4.89 -9.76
CA LYS A 144 1.52 -5.96 -10.73
C LYS A 144 1.75 -7.36 -10.15
N SER A 145 2.76 -7.53 -9.29
CA SER A 145 3.03 -8.79 -8.60
C SER A 145 2.04 -9.14 -7.49
N LEU A 146 1.00 -8.32 -7.25
CA LEU A 146 -0.03 -8.53 -6.23
C LEU A 146 -1.42 -8.32 -6.84
N SER A 147 -1.77 -9.14 -7.83
CA SER A 147 -3.00 -8.97 -8.60
C SER A 147 -4.15 -9.86 -8.15
N ASN A 148 -3.88 -10.87 -7.31
CA ASN A 148 -4.89 -11.79 -6.78
C ASN A 148 -4.42 -12.41 -5.43
N PRO A 149 -5.27 -13.17 -4.73
CA PRO A 149 -4.90 -13.80 -3.46
C PRO A 149 -3.71 -14.77 -3.55
N GLN A 150 -3.54 -15.50 -4.66
CA GLN A 150 -2.41 -16.43 -4.85
C GLN A 150 -1.08 -15.69 -4.94
N ASP A 151 -1.08 -14.52 -5.57
CA ASP A 151 0.11 -13.67 -5.63
C ASP A 151 0.55 -13.22 -4.24
N LEU A 152 -0.39 -12.94 -3.34
CA LEU A 152 -0.09 -12.58 -1.95
C LEU A 152 0.56 -13.75 -1.19
N ILE A 153 0.07 -14.97 -1.40
CA ILE A 153 0.66 -16.20 -0.83
C ILE A 153 2.09 -16.39 -1.39
N ALA A 154 2.25 -16.28 -2.71
CA ALA A 154 3.54 -16.44 -3.38
C ALA A 154 4.56 -15.40 -2.92
N ALA A 155 4.15 -14.14 -2.72
CA ALA A 155 5.00 -13.08 -2.21
C ALA A 155 5.49 -13.38 -0.78
N CYS A 156 4.63 -13.96 0.07
CA CYS A 156 5.03 -14.42 1.40
C CYS A 156 6.01 -15.59 1.34
N ALA A 157 5.76 -16.58 0.49
CA ALA A 157 6.61 -17.77 0.36
C ALA A 157 8.01 -17.43 -0.16
N LYS A 158 8.13 -16.43 -1.05
CA LYS A 158 9.40 -15.93 -1.58
C LYS A 158 10.11 -14.94 -0.66
N ASP A 159 9.51 -14.64 0.50
CA ASP A 159 9.97 -13.61 1.42
C ASP A 159 10.23 -12.25 0.72
N ASP A 160 9.33 -11.81 -0.17
CA ASP A 160 9.51 -10.60 -0.98
C ASP A 160 9.85 -9.37 -0.11
N GLU A 161 11.09 -8.89 -0.22
CA GLU A 161 11.65 -7.83 0.63
C GLU A 161 11.01 -6.45 0.35
N ARG A 162 10.32 -6.31 -0.78
CA ARG A 162 9.65 -5.07 -1.16
C ARG A 162 8.41 -4.78 -0.31
N LEU A 163 7.93 -5.75 0.47
CA LEU A 163 6.69 -5.65 1.25
C LEU A 163 6.93 -5.39 2.73
N MET A 164 6.14 -4.46 3.28
CA MET A 164 6.14 -4.18 4.71
C MET A 164 5.35 -5.25 5.47
N LYS A 165 6.05 -6.28 5.96
CA LYS A 165 5.45 -7.46 6.63
C LYS A 165 5.23 -7.24 8.13
N GLN A 166 4.29 -6.36 8.48
CA GLN A 166 3.84 -6.23 9.87
C GLN A 166 2.99 -7.43 10.30
N MET A 167 2.75 -7.60 11.61
CA MET A 167 1.99 -8.75 12.12
C MET A 167 0.64 -8.94 11.42
N HIS A 168 -0.14 -7.87 11.26
CA HIS A 168 -1.44 -7.94 10.59
C HIS A 168 -1.36 -8.37 9.12
N TRP A 169 -0.24 -8.14 8.45
CA TRP A 169 -0.05 -8.56 7.05
C TRP A 169 -0.09 -10.08 6.91
N TYR A 170 0.49 -10.82 7.87
CA TYR A 170 0.42 -12.28 7.88
C TYR A 170 -1.01 -12.80 8.08
N VAL A 171 -1.90 -12.04 8.72
CA VAL A 171 -3.33 -12.38 8.78
C VAL A 171 -3.98 -12.29 7.40
N TYR A 172 -3.60 -11.31 6.56
CA TYR A 172 -4.07 -11.25 5.18
C TYR A 172 -3.56 -12.42 4.33
N VAL A 173 -2.31 -12.85 4.53
CA VAL A 173 -1.78 -14.04 3.85
C VAL A 173 -2.52 -15.30 4.32
N ALA A 174 -2.74 -15.47 5.63
CA ALA A 174 -3.53 -16.56 6.18
C ALA A 174 -4.97 -16.56 5.66
N ALA A 175 -5.58 -15.39 5.49
CA ALA A 175 -6.89 -15.23 4.88
C ALA A 175 -6.91 -15.66 3.40
N ALA A 176 -5.86 -15.35 2.63
CA ALA A 176 -5.73 -15.81 1.24
C ALA A 176 -5.58 -17.35 1.16
N LEU A 177 -4.82 -17.97 2.07
CA LEU A 177 -4.72 -19.43 2.20
C LEU A 177 -6.09 -20.04 2.55
N ALA A 178 -6.79 -19.47 3.53
CA ALA A 178 -8.11 -19.93 3.94
C ALA A 178 -9.16 -19.83 2.82
N LEU A 179 -9.09 -18.81 1.95
CA LEU A 179 -9.94 -18.71 0.75
C LEU A 179 -9.69 -19.85 -0.25
N SER A 180 -8.51 -20.46 -0.21
CA SER A 180 -8.14 -21.62 -1.03
C SER A 180 -8.43 -22.96 -0.34
N GLY A 181 -9.06 -22.93 0.85
CA GLY A 181 -9.30 -24.12 1.68
C GLY A 181 -8.05 -24.63 2.43
N GLU A 182 -6.93 -23.91 2.36
CA GLU A 182 -5.66 -24.31 2.98
C GLU A 182 -5.55 -23.86 4.44
N TYR A 183 -6.51 -24.25 5.28
CA TYR A 183 -6.58 -23.80 6.68
C TYR A 183 -5.39 -24.26 7.54
N GLU A 184 -4.85 -25.46 7.27
CA GLU A 184 -3.67 -25.97 7.97
C GLU A 184 -2.42 -25.17 7.61
N SER A 185 -2.20 -24.90 6.31
CA SER A 185 -1.12 -24.02 5.84
C SER A 185 -1.22 -22.63 6.46
N ALA A 186 -2.43 -22.09 6.57
CA ALA A 186 -2.68 -20.80 7.21
C ALA A 186 -2.29 -20.80 8.70
N CYS A 187 -2.64 -21.86 9.44
CA CYS A 187 -2.21 -22.02 10.84
C CYS A 187 -0.69 -22.10 10.93
N ASN A 188 -0.05 -22.97 10.13
CA ASN A 188 1.39 -23.21 10.15
C ASN A 188 2.18 -21.92 9.86
N LEU A 189 1.73 -21.12 8.88
CA LEU A 189 2.32 -19.82 8.59
C LEU A 189 2.32 -18.90 9.83
N LEU A 190 1.18 -18.78 10.50
CA LEU A 190 1.07 -17.90 11.66
C LEU A 190 1.88 -18.43 12.85
N GLU A 191 1.92 -19.76 13.05
CA GLU A 191 2.77 -20.36 14.07
C GLU A 191 4.25 -20.08 13.80
N GLU A 192 4.72 -20.21 12.56
CA GLU A 192 6.09 -19.91 12.18
C GLU A 192 6.45 -18.43 12.43
N LYS A 193 5.59 -17.49 11.99
CA LYS A 193 5.91 -16.06 12.00
C LYS A 193 5.67 -15.38 13.36
N TYR A 194 4.79 -15.93 14.21
CA TYR A 194 4.45 -15.31 15.48
C TYR A 194 5.21 -15.92 16.65
N ALA A 195 5.87 -15.06 17.43
CA ALA A 195 6.37 -15.41 18.76
C ALA A 195 5.20 -15.73 19.73
N PRO A 196 5.42 -16.46 20.83
CA PRO A 196 4.35 -16.90 21.74
C PRO A 196 3.41 -15.80 22.25
N GLY A 197 3.94 -14.61 22.56
CA GLY A 197 3.12 -13.47 22.99
C GLY A 197 2.19 -12.95 21.89
N ILE A 198 2.66 -12.95 20.63
CA ILE A 198 1.84 -12.58 19.48
C ILE A 198 0.78 -13.65 19.21
N ARG A 199 1.13 -14.94 19.30
CA ARG A 199 0.15 -16.04 19.18
C ARG A 199 -1.00 -15.88 20.17
N ARG A 200 -0.71 -15.51 21.42
CA ARG A 200 -1.74 -15.21 22.43
C ARG A 200 -2.63 -14.02 22.03
N ARG A 201 -2.04 -12.95 21.50
CA ARG A 201 -2.80 -11.78 21.02
C ARG A 201 -3.72 -12.12 19.84
N TYR A 202 -3.30 -13.03 18.98
CA TYR A 202 -4.05 -13.47 17.79
C TYR A 202 -4.73 -14.84 17.99
N ALA A 203 -4.99 -15.27 19.23
CA ALA A 203 -5.56 -16.60 19.52
C ALA A 203 -6.87 -16.87 18.75
N VAL A 204 -7.74 -15.85 18.66
CA VAL A 204 -9.01 -15.90 17.92
C VAL A 204 -8.82 -16.27 16.44
N VAL A 205 -7.70 -15.88 15.82
CA VAL A 205 -7.39 -16.22 14.42
C VAL A 205 -7.14 -17.72 14.29
N PHE A 206 -6.38 -18.31 15.21
CA PHE A 206 -6.14 -19.76 15.21
C PHE A 206 -7.41 -20.56 15.50
N GLU A 207 -8.22 -20.09 16.45
CA GLU A 207 -9.50 -20.71 16.78
C GLU A 207 -10.45 -20.72 15.57
N ASN A 208 -10.55 -19.59 14.87
CA ASN A 208 -11.38 -19.45 13.67
C ASN A 208 -10.84 -20.26 12.48
N LEU A 209 -9.53 -20.34 12.29
CA LEU A 209 -8.96 -21.18 11.23
C LEU A 209 -9.26 -22.68 11.47
N ARG A 210 -9.14 -23.13 12.73
CA ARG A 210 -9.39 -24.53 13.10
C ARG A 210 -10.86 -24.92 13.05
N SER A 211 -11.78 -23.98 13.24
CA SER A 211 -13.23 -24.25 13.15
C SER A 211 -13.76 -24.28 11.71
N MET A 212 -12.96 -23.83 10.73
CA MET A 212 -13.29 -23.87 9.30
C MET A 212 -12.76 -25.12 8.57
N GLN A 213 -11.97 -25.96 9.26
CA GLN A 213 -11.52 -27.28 8.78
C GLN A 213 -12.67 -28.28 8.77
#